data_AF-A0A3C0GE06-F1
#
_entry.id   AF-A0A3C0GE06-F1
#
_cell.length_a   1.000
_cell.length_b   1.000
_cell.length_c   1.000
_cell.angle_alpha   90.00
_cell.angle_beta   90.00
_cell.angle_gamma   90.00
#
_symmetry.space_group_name_H-M   'P 1'
#
loop_
_entity.id
_entity.type
_entity.pdbx_description
1 polymer ?
#
loop_
_entity_poly.entity_id
_entity_poly.type
_entity_poly.pdbx_seq_one_letter_code
_entity_poly.pdbx_strand_id
1 'polypeptide(L)' 'MITIENLSKIYGSQQVLNIENLEIPTGQSFGLVGNNGAGK' A
#
# COMPACT_ATOMS: atom_id res chain seq x y z
N MET A 1 1.89 8.38 -14.34
CA MET A 1 1.38 8.78 -13.02
C MET A 1 0.34 7.75 -12.62
N ILE A 2 0.51 7.12 -11.46
CA ILE A 2 -0.45 6.17 -10.89
C ILE A 2 -1.00 6.80 -9.61
N THR A 3 -2.32 6.81 -9.47
CA THR A 3 -3.01 7.25 -8.25
C THR A 3 -3.86 6.09 -7.73
N ILE A 4 -3.77 5.83 -6.44
CA ILE A 4 -4.52 4.78 -5.75
C ILE A 4 -5.19 5.42 -4.54
N GLU A 5 -6.50 5.30 -4.48
CA GLU A 5 -7.30 5.78 -3.34
C GLU A 5 -7.77 4.57 -2.54
N ASN A 6 -7.73 4.69 -1.21
CA ASN A 6 -8.21 3.72 -0.24
C ASN A 6 -7.63 2.30 -0.43
N LEU A 7 -6.33 2.21 -0.66
CA LEU A 7 -5.61 0.93 -0.74
C LEU A 7 -5.61 0.24 0.62
N SER A 8 -6.30 -0.89 0.70
CA SER A 8 -6.38 -1.69 1.92
C SER A 8 -6.10 -3.16 1.66
N LYS A 9 -5.58 -3.84 2.69
CA LYS A 9 -5.40 -5.29 2.68
C LYS A 9 -5.80 -5.86 4.03
N ILE A 10 -6.62 -6.91 3.98
CA ILE A 10 -7.13 -7.61 5.16
C ILE A 10 -6.77 -9.09 5.04
N TYR A 11 -6.25 -9.67 6.12
CA TYR A 11 -6.05 -11.11 6.29
C TYR A 11 -6.92 -11.58 7.47
N GLY A 12 -7.91 -12.42 7.18
CA GLY A 12 -8.89 -12.84 8.18
C GLY A 12 -9.63 -11.63 8.76
N SER A 13 -9.52 -11.42 10.07
CA SER A 13 -10.08 -10.26 10.77
C SER A 13 -9.12 -9.08 10.92
N GLN A 14 -7.87 -9.20 10.48
CA GLN A 14 -6.85 -8.17 10.68
C GLN A 14 -6.63 -7.35 9.40
N GLN A 15 -6.82 -6.04 9.49
CA GLN A 15 -6.36 -5.10 8.47
C GLN A 15 -4.85 -4.89 8.61
N VAL A 16 -4.10 -5.28 7.59
CA VAL A 16 -2.63 -5.20 7.57
C VAL A 16 -2.11 -4.03 6.74
N LEU A 17 -2.93 -3.49 5.84
CA LEU A 17 -2.61 -2.29 5.06
C LEU A 17 -3.83 -1.38 5.04
N ASN A 18 -3.60 -0.09 5.28
CA ASN A 18 -4.58 0.97 5.12
C ASN A 18 -3.88 2.24 4.67
N ILE A 19 -3.97 2.55 3.37
CA ILE A 19 -3.41 3.76 2.77
C ILE A 19 -4.56 4.51 2.10
N GLU A 20 -4.89 5.68 2.62
CA GLU A 20 -5.99 6.50 2.08
C GLU A 20 -5.67 7.02 0.68
N ASN A 21 -4.44 7.47 0.43
CA ASN A 21 -4.00 7.96 -0.86
C ASN A 21 -2.54 7.57 -1.13
N LEU A 22 -2.27 7.01 -2.31
CA LEU A 22 -0.93 6.72 -2.80
C LEU A 22 -0.77 7.25 -4.22
N GLU A 23 0.21 8.12 -4.40
CA GLU A 23 0.57 8.65 -5.70
C GLU A 23 1.97 8.18 -6.08
N ILE A 24 2.12 7.69 -7.31
CA ILE A 24 3.40 7.31 -7.91
C ILE A 24 3.58 8.18 -9.17
N PRO A 25 4.40 9.25 -9.09
CA PRO A 25 4.70 10.11 -10.23
C PRO A 25 5.33 9.36 -11.40
N THR A 26 5.17 9.88 -12.61
CA THR A 26 5.81 9.30 -13.80
C THR A 26 7.33 9.29 -13.64
N GLY A 27 7.95 8.15 -13.92
CA GLY A 27 9.41 7.98 -13.85
C GLY A 27 9.95 7.65 -12.46
N GLN A 28 9.10 7.52 -11.44
CA GLN A 28 9.51 7.06 -10.12
C GLN A 28 9.26 5.57 -9.90
N SER A 29 10.14 4.96 -9.12
CA SER A 29 9.95 3.61 -8.58
C SER A 29 9.41 3.71 -7.16
N PHE A 30 8.40 2.88 -6.86
CA PHE A 30 7.79 2.79 -5.54
C PHE A 30 7.99 1.37 -4.98
N GLY A 31 8.28 1.28 -3.68
CA GLY A 31 8.40 0.01 -2.97
C GLY A 31 7.86 0.11 -1.55
N LEU A 32 7.02 -0.84 -1.16
CA LEU A 32 6.50 -0.96 0.20
C LEU A 32 7.40 -1.93 0.99
N VAL A 33 8.00 -1.46 2.09
CA VAL A 33 9.00 -2.20 2.91
C VAL A 33 8.57 -2.32 4.38
N GLY A 34 9.16 -3.25 5.14
CA GLY A 34 8.68 -3.65 6.47
C GLY A 34 8.77 -5.17 6.76
N ASN A 35 8.38 -5.59 7.95
CA ASN A 35 8.45 -7.00 8.41
C ASN A 35 7.39 -7.91 7.79
N ASN A 36 7.59 -9.23 7.81
CA ASN A 36 6.61 -10.20 7.33
C ASN A 36 5.25 -10.01 8.04
N GLY A 37 4.16 -10.07 7.27
CA GLY A 37 2.80 -9.85 7.78
C GLY A 37 2.39 -8.38 7.95
N ALA A 38 3.28 -7.40 7.71
CA ALA A 38 2.99 -5.97 7.86
C ALA A 38 2.15 -5.35 6.72
N GLY A 39 1.63 -6.15 5.80
CA GLY A 39 0.81 -5.65 4.69
C GLY A 39 1.57 -5.00 3.53
N LYS A 40 2.90 -5.21 3.46
CA LYS A 40 3.63 -5.08 2.19
C LYS A 40 3.04 -5.96 1.10
#